data_AF-A0A367INP3-F1
#
_entry.id   AF-A0A367INP3-F1
#
_cell.length_a   1.000
_cell.length_b   1.000
_cell.length_c   1.000
_cell.angle_alpha   90.00
_cell.angle_beta   90.00
_cell.angle_gamma   90.00
#
_symmetry.space_group_name_H-M   'P 1'
#
loop_
_entity.id
_entity.type
_entity.pdbx_description
1 polymer ?
#
loop_
_entity_poly.entity_id
_entity_poly.type
_entity_poly.pdbx_seq_one_letter_code
_entity_poly.pdbx_strand_id
1 'polypeptide(L)'
;MYYDFNIPYPSNPTKEDLNRIEKILERIHSDQSSVIALNVSSKSGVSEVKPVLPIAPDRFPNMKQLTRATVEIDDHRKNYQLSSSSSSTHVDILA
;
A
#
# COMPACT_ATOMS: atom_id res chain seq x y z
N MET A 1 -0.17 -17.34 10.87
CA MET A 1 -0.24 -15.88 10.61
C MET A 1 0.66 -15.57 9.43
N TYR A 2 0.11 -14.94 8.39
CA TYR A 2 0.80 -14.66 7.13
C TYR A 2 1.07 -13.16 6.95
N TYR A 3 2.18 -12.82 6.31
CA TYR A 3 2.59 -11.44 6.05
C TYR A 3 3.06 -11.25 4.62
N ASP A 4 2.56 -10.21 3.94
CA ASP A 4 3.08 -9.78 2.64
C ASP A 4 2.96 -8.26 2.48
N PHE A 5 4.09 -7.56 2.52
CA PHE A 5 4.11 -6.09 2.53
C PHE A 5 4.47 -5.48 1.17
N ASN A 6 4.29 -6.21 0.06
CA ASN A 6 4.69 -5.71 -1.26
C ASN A 6 3.69 -6.03 -2.37
N ILE A 7 2.39 -6.08 -2.06
CA ILE A 7 1.35 -6.23 -3.08
C ILE A 7 1.31 -4.95 -3.92
N PRO A 8 1.63 -4.97 -5.23
CA PRO A 8 1.71 -3.75 -6.02
C PRO A 8 0.31 -3.10 -6.16
N TYR A 9 0.22 -1.81 -5.83
CA TYR A 9 -0.99 -1.02 -5.99
C TYR A 9 -0.71 0.15 -6.95
N PRO A 10 -1.38 0.20 -8.11
CA PRO A 10 -1.16 1.26 -9.10
C PRO A 10 -1.65 2.61 -8.58
N SER A 11 -0.92 3.69 -8.88
CA SER A 11 -1.25 5.05 -8.42
C SER A 11 -2.61 5.55 -8.95
N ASN A 12 -3.04 5.05 -10.12
CA ASN A 12 -4.35 5.30 -10.72
C ASN A 12 -5.01 3.95 -11.04
N PRO A 13 -5.68 3.31 -10.07
CA PRO A 13 -6.21 1.98 -10.24
C PRO A 13 -7.41 1.97 -11.20
N THR A 14 -7.36 1.07 -12.18
CA THR A 14 -8.53 0.71 -12.99
C THR A 14 -9.35 -0.38 -12.29
N LYS A 15 -10.57 -0.64 -12.80
CA LYS A 15 -11.40 -1.72 -12.27
C LYS A 15 -10.72 -3.09 -12.45
N GLU A 16 -10.03 -3.26 -13.57
CA GLU A 16 -9.26 -4.45 -13.91
C GLU A 16 -8.11 -4.67 -12.92
N ASP A 17 -7.41 -3.60 -12.53
CA ASP A 17 -6.34 -3.66 -11.52
C ASP A 17 -6.88 -4.11 -10.16
N LEU A 18 -7.99 -3.51 -9.71
CA LEU A 18 -8.61 -3.86 -8.43
C LEU A 18 -9.07 -5.32 -8.43
N ASN A 19 -9.69 -5.80 -9.51
CA ASN A 19 -10.08 -7.21 -9.66
C ASN A 19 -8.86 -8.15 -9.64
N ARG A 20 -7.73 -7.73 -10.21
CA ARG A 20 -6.50 -8.51 -10.19
C ARG A 20 -5.92 -8.60 -8.78
N ILE A 21 -5.87 -7.48 -8.06
CA ILE A 21 -5.38 -7.46 -6.68
C ILE A 21 -6.31 -8.28 -5.79
N GLU A 22 -7.63 -8.17 -5.95
CA GLU A 22 -8.60 -8.97 -5.22
C GLU A 22 -8.37 -10.48 -5.40
N LYS A 23 -8.06 -10.95 -6.63
CA LYS A 23 -7.67 -12.34 -6.88
C LYS A 23 -6.37 -12.75 -6.19
N ILE A 24 -5.42 -11.81 -6.02
CA ILE A 24 -4.21 -12.07 -5.24
C ILE A 24 -4.56 -12.20 -3.76
N LEU A 25 -5.40 -11.29 -3.23
CA LEU A 25 -5.86 -11.36 -1.85
C LEU A 25 -6.64 -12.64 -1.58
N GLU A 26 -7.47 -13.10 -2.51
CA GLU A 26 -8.20 -14.37 -2.42
C GLU A 26 -7.27 -15.59 -2.32
N ARG A 27 -6.13 -15.58 -3.01
CA ARG A 27 -5.12 -16.65 -2.90
C ARG A 27 -4.35 -16.62 -1.57
N ILE A 28 -4.15 -15.42 -1.02
CA ILE A 28 -3.47 -15.22 0.27
C ILE A 28 -4.43 -15.52 1.43
N HIS A 29 -5.71 -15.20 1.25
CA HIS A 29 -6.75 -15.40 2.23
C HIS A 29 -6.91 -16.90 2.51
N SER A 30 -6.42 -17.30 3.66
CA SER A 30 -6.59 -18.64 4.22
C SER A 30 -7.41 -18.54 5.52
N ASP A 31 -7.65 -19.66 6.19
CA ASP A 31 -8.35 -19.67 7.48
C ASP A 31 -7.58 -18.97 8.62
N GLN A 32 -6.34 -18.52 8.36
CA GLN A 32 -5.51 -17.83 9.33
C GLN A 32 -5.51 -16.31 9.14
N SER A 33 -5.24 -15.57 10.22
CA SER A 33 -5.03 -14.13 10.15
C SER A 33 -3.85 -13.77 9.25
N SER A 34 -4.03 -12.71 8.46
CA SER A 34 -3.02 -12.18 7.55
C SER A 34 -2.89 -10.67 7.68
N VAL A 35 -1.69 -10.15 7.45
CA VAL A 35 -1.43 -8.71 7.33
C VAL A 35 -0.73 -8.47 6.02
N ILE A 36 -1.32 -7.66 5.16
CA ILE A 36 -0.75 -7.31 3.87
C ILE A 36 -0.55 -5.80 3.77
N ALA A 37 0.37 -5.37 2.90
CA ALA A 37 0.50 -3.96 2.54
C ALA A 37 0.38 -3.77 1.03
N LEU A 38 -0.49 -2.84 0.65
CA LEU A 38 -0.69 -2.37 -0.70
C LEU A 38 0.36 -1.29 -0.98
N ASN A 39 1.31 -1.61 -1.86
CA ASN A 39 2.47 -0.78 -2.13
C ASN A 39 2.22 0.19 -3.28
N VAL A 40 2.19 1.48 -2.96
CA VAL A 40 2.12 2.58 -3.91
C VAL A 40 3.52 3.14 -4.13
N SER A 41 4.01 3.06 -5.35
CA SER A 41 5.28 3.69 -5.72
C SER A 41 5.05 5.17 -6.10
N SER A 42 5.92 6.05 -5.59
CA SER A 42 5.93 7.47 -5.92
C SER A 42 7.34 7.92 -6.27
N LYS A 43 7.48 8.72 -7.34
CA LYS A 43 8.76 9.33 -7.73
C LYS A 43 8.96 10.73 -7.15
N SER A 44 7.85 11.42 -6.85
CA SER A 44 7.88 12.83 -6.45
C SER A 44 7.92 13.00 -4.93
N GLY A 45 7.52 11.96 -4.18
CA GLY A 45 7.52 11.95 -2.72
C GLY A 45 6.28 11.37 -2.06
N VAL A 46 6.30 11.33 -0.72
CA VAL A 46 5.23 10.74 0.11
C VAL A 46 3.92 11.55 0.05
N SER A 47 4.02 12.87 -0.12
CA SER A 47 2.84 13.76 -0.15
C SER A 47 1.89 13.49 -1.32
N GLU A 48 2.38 12.85 -2.39
CA GLU A 48 1.55 12.50 -3.56
C GLU A 48 0.90 11.11 -3.43
N VAL A 49 1.28 10.32 -2.42
CA VAL A 49 0.67 9.02 -2.17
C VAL A 49 -0.73 9.25 -1.65
N LYS A 50 -1.73 8.84 -2.43
CA LYS A 50 -3.14 8.92 -2.02
C LYS A 50 -3.44 7.82 -0.99
N PRO A 51 -4.39 8.05 -0.07
CA PRO A 51 -4.90 7.00 0.80
C PRO A 51 -5.38 5.80 -0.02
N VAL A 52 -4.96 4.60 0.37
CA VAL A 52 -5.45 3.35 -0.22
C VAL A 52 -6.58 2.83 0.66
N LEU A 53 -7.74 2.62 0.06
CA LEU A 53 -8.86 1.98 0.75
C LEU A 53 -8.66 0.45 0.74
N PRO A 54 -9.04 -0.25 1.83
CA PRO A 54 -9.04 -1.70 1.83
C PRO A 54 -9.86 -2.27 0.67
N ILE A 55 -9.31 -3.27 -0.02
CA ILE A 55 -9.94 -3.92 -1.16
C ILE A 55 -10.85 -5.02 -0.62
N ALA A 56 -12.15 -4.94 -0.93
CA ALA A 56 -13.17 -5.92 -0.54
C ALA A 56 -13.07 -6.37 0.95
N PRO A 57 -13.14 -5.45 1.91
CA PRO A 57 -12.94 -5.76 3.34
C PRO A 57 -13.93 -6.83 3.85
N ASP A 58 -15.16 -6.85 3.34
CA ASP A 58 -16.18 -7.83 3.70
C ASP A 58 -15.83 -9.25 3.23
N ARG A 59 -15.05 -9.39 2.15
CA ARG A 59 -14.58 -10.70 1.65
C ARG A 59 -13.35 -11.21 2.38
N PHE A 60 -12.58 -10.31 3.01
CA PHE A 60 -11.31 -10.64 3.67
C PHE A 60 -11.29 -10.18 5.14
N PRO A 61 -12.22 -10.67 5.99
CA PRO A 61 -12.41 -10.16 7.35
C PRO A 61 -11.20 -10.42 8.28
N ASN A 62 -10.41 -11.45 8.00
CA ASN A 62 -9.23 -11.82 8.79
C ASN A 62 -7.92 -11.24 8.21
N MET A 63 -8.02 -10.32 7.24
CA MET A 63 -6.88 -9.70 6.57
C MET A 63 -6.79 -8.21 6.92
N LYS A 64 -5.74 -7.83 7.65
CA LYS A 64 -5.42 -6.41 7.85
C LYS A 64 -4.69 -5.89 6.61
N GLN A 65 -5.27 -4.90 5.94
CA GLN A 65 -4.68 -4.26 4.76
C GLN A 65 -4.06 -2.91 5.16
N LEU A 66 -2.77 -2.74 4.91
CA LEU A 66 -1.99 -1.55 5.21
C LEU A 66 -1.66 -0.78 3.93
N THR A 67 -1.40 0.51 4.04
CA THR A 67 -0.84 1.32 2.96
C THR A 67 0.68 1.38 3.10
N ARG A 68 1.40 0.91 2.09
CA ARG A 68 2.84 1.11 1.97
C ARG A 68 3.14 2.12 0.87
N ALA A 69 3.96 3.12 1.18
CA ALA A 69 4.52 4.03 0.20
C ALA A 69 5.97 3.63 -0.08
N THR A 70 6.34 3.44 -1.34
CA THR A 70 7.75 3.35 -1.76
C THR A 70 8.11 4.62 -2.52
N VAL A 71 9.09 5.38 -2.02
CA VAL A 71 9.54 6.62 -2.66
C VAL A 71 10.89 6.42 -3.33
N GLU A 72 10.96 6.71 -4.62
CA GLU A 72 12.23 6.73 -5.34
C GLU A 72 13.00 8.01 -5.01
N ILE A 73 14.25 7.87 -4.55
CA ILE A 73 15.12 9.00 -4.17
C ILE A 73 16.24 9.10 -5.20
N ASP A 74 16.03 9.95 -6.20
CA ASP A 74 17.05 10.23 -7.22
C ASP A 74 18.00 11.38 -6.82
N ASP A 75 17.56 12.26 -5.91
CA ASP A 75 18.33 13.40 -5.42
C ASP A 75 18.21 13.50 -3.89
N HIS A 76 19.34 13.30 -3.19
CA HIS A 76 19.44 13.37 -1.74
C HIS A 76 18.95 14.70 -1.14
N ARG A 77 18.97 15.81 -1.91
CA ARG A 77 18.50 17.11 -1.45
C ARG A 77 16.97 17.21 -1.44
N LYS A 78 16.29 16.42 -2.27
CA LYS A 78 14.82 16.32 -2.32
C LYS A 78 14.25 15.39 -1.26
N ASN A 79 15.10 14.66 -0.55
CA ASN A 79 14.75 13.74 0.54
C ASN A 79 14.21 14.45 1.81
N TYR A 80 14.31 15.80 1.88
CA TYR A 80 13.83 16.59 3.02
C TYR A 80 12.34 16.38 3.34
N GLN A 81 11.57 15.84 2.39
CA GLN A 81 10.17 15.48 2.57
C GLN A 81 9.93 14.37 3.62
N LEU A 82 10.92 13.52 3.89
CA LEU A 82 10.83 12.50 4.95
C LEU A 82 10.95 13.10 6.36
N SER A 83 11.63 14.24 6.51
CA SER A 83 11.96 14.84 7.81
C SER A 83 10.93 15.84 8.34
N SER A 84 9.99 16.32 7.52
CA SER A 84 8.99 17.33 7.92
C SER A 84 7.59 16.74 8.19
N SER A 85 7.55 15.48 8.65
CA SER A 85 6.37 14.61 8.64
C SER A 85 5.23 15.03 9.58
N SER A 86 4.28 15.79 9.05
CA SER A 86 2.89 15.84 9.55
C SER A 86 1.85 15.46 8.49
N SER A 87 2.28 15.11 7.28
CA SER A 87 1.44 15.00 6.08
C SER A 87 1.18 13.56 5.60
N SER A 88 1.64 12.53 6.32
CA SER A 88 1.51 11.11 5.93
C SER A 88 0.72 10.27 6.94
N THR A 89 -0.35 10.82 7.52
CA THR A 89 -1.17 10.12 8.52
C THR A 89 -1.85 8.85 7.99
N HIS A 90 -1.94 8.69 6.68
CA HIS A 90 -2.56 7.56 5.99
C HIS A 90 -1.57 6.53 5.41
N VAL A 91 -0.26 6.71 5.62
CA VAL A 91 0.77 5.75 5.21
C VAL A 91 1.22 4.98 6.44
N ASP A 92 1.00 3.66 6.44
CA ASP A 92 1.39 2.79 7.55
C ASP A 92 2.88 2.41 7.48
N ILE A 93 3.39 2.20 6.27
CA ILE A 93 4.77 1.78 6.01
C ILE A 93 5.38 2.69 4.96
N LEU A 94 6.54 3.26 5.26
CA LEU A 94 7.30 4.09 4.33
C LEU A 94 8.61 3.39 3.98
N ALA A 95 8.90 3.29 2.69
CA ALA A 95 10.06 2.60 2.11
C ALA A 95 10.72 3.44 1.01
#